data_AF-A0A939W9M9-F1
#
_entry.id   AF-A0A939W9M9-F1
#
_cell.length_a   1.000
_cell.length_b   1.000
_cell.length_c   1.000
_cell.angle_alpha   90.00
_cell.angle_beta   90.00
_cell.angle_gamma   90.00
#
_symmetry.space_group_name_H-M   'P 1'
#
loop_
_entity.id
_entity.type
_entity.pdbx_description
1 polymer ?
#
loop_
_entity_poly.entity_id
_entity_poly.type
_entity_poly.pdbx_seq_one_letter_code
_entity_poly.pdbx_strand_id
1 'polypeptide(L)' 'MKAFEFANGVYWVGCVDYDHHDFHGYSKSPEGTTYNAYFIKDEKNTLIDTVSPGKAGTLLCRLSSVIEPEQVD' A
#
# COMPACT_ATOMS: atom_id res chain seq x y z
N MET A 1 3.88 -8.32 7.54
CA MET A 1 4.62 -7.06 7.39
C MET A 1 3.91 -6.00 8.21
N LYS A 2 4.61 -5.03 8.82
CA LYS A 2 3.95 -3.92 9.50
C LYS A 2 3.76 -2.73 8.57
N ALA A 3 2.66 -2.01 8.74
CA ALA A 3 2.48 -0.69 8.16
C ALA A 3 3.45 0.32 8.79
N PHE A 4 3.78 1.37 8.04
CA PHE A 4 4.60 2.48 8.55
C PHE A 4 3.71 3.68 8.85
N GLU A 5 3.68 4.12 10.09
CA GLU A 5 2.95 5.34 10.49
C GLU A 5 3.81 6.57 10.16
N PHE A 6 3.41 7.33 9.15
CA PHE A 6 4.18 8.51 8.72
C PHE A 6 3.67 9.81 9.35
N ALA A 7 2.40 9.83 9.77
CA ALA A 7 1.76 10.87 10.56
C ALA A 7 0.75 10.20 11.50
N ASN A 8 0.35 10.90 12.57
CA ASN A 8 -0.58 10.34 13.56
C ASN A 8 -1.87 9.84 12.89
N GLY A 9 -2.15 8.54 13.02
CA GLY A 9 -3.33 7.92 12.41
C GLY A 9 -3.25 7.71 10.90
N VAL A 10 -2.11 8.02 10.26
CA VAL A 10 -1.92 7.84 8.81
C VAL A 10 -0.77 6.86 8.54
N TYR A 11 -1.12 5.77 7.87
CA TYR A 11 -0.26 4.62 7.66
C TYR A 11 0.00 4.40 6.17
N TRP A 12 1.26 4.20 5.80
CA TRP A 12 1.60 3.66 4.50
C TRP A 12 1.43 2.13 4.52
N VAL A 13 0.55 1.63 3.64
CA VAL A 13 0.18 0.22 3.51
C VAL A 13 0.49 -0.34 2.11
N GLY A 14 1.16 0.45 1.26
CA GLY A 14 1.50 0.12 -0.12
C GLY A 14 2.46 -1.07 -0.29
N CYS A 15 3.15 -1.15 -1.41
CA CYS A 15 4.10 -2.21 -1.74
C CYS A 15 5.38 -1.64 -2.38
N VAL A 16 6.53 -2.23 -2.06
CA VAL A 16 7.78 -1.97 -2.80
C VAL A 16 7.94 -3.11 -3.80
N ASP A 17 8.20 -2.77 -5.06
CA ASP A 17 8.41 -3.71 -6.15
C ASP A 17 9.80 -3.50 -6.76
N TYR A 18 10.80 -4.15 -6.18
CA TYR A 18 12.20 -4.03 -6.58
C TYR A 18 12.47 -4.57 -7.99
N ASP A 19 11.69 -5.55 -8.43
CA ASP A 19 11.93 -6.29 -9.69
C ASP A 19 11.16 -5.70 -10.88
N HIS A 20 10.35 -4.66 -10.67
CA HIS A 20 9.55 -4.06 -11.73
C HIS A 20 10.39 -3.08 -12.55
N HIS A 21 10.86 -3.53 -13.71
CA HIS A 21 11.73 -2.73 -14.60
C HIS A 21 11.04 -2.17 -15.83
N ASP A 22 9.99 -2.84 -16.33
CA ASP A 22 9.13 -2.30 -17.39
C ASP A 22 7.99 -1.53 -16.74
N PHE A 23 8.09 -0.20 -16.75
CA PHE A 23 7.13 0.66 -16.09
C PHE A 23 5.95 0.94 -17.02
N HIS A 24 5.01 -0.01 -17.00
CA HIS A 24 3.76 0.01 -17.75
C HIS A 24 3.91 0.11 -19.28
N GLY A 25 5.01 -0.40 -19.84
CA GLY A 25 5.23 -0.51 -21.29
C GLY A 25 5.69 0.78 -21.98
N TYR A 26 5.64 1.93 -21.30
CA TYR A 26 6.02 3.22 -21.89
C TYR A 26 7.37 3.75 -21.42
N SER A 27 7.88 3.24 -20.30
CA SER A 27 9.17 3.66 -19.74
C SER A 27 9.83 2.55 -18.94
N LYS A 28 11.03 2.80 -18.42
CA LYS A 28 11.78 1.84 -17.60
C LYS A 28 11.96 2.38 -16.19
N SER A 29 11.93 1.48 -15.22
CA SER A 29 12.23 1.71 -13.80
C SER A 29 13.43 0.85 -13.36
N PRO A 30 14.68 1.28 -13.64
CA PRO A 30 15.87 0.45 -13.39
C PRO A 30 16.06 0.05 -11.93
N GLU A 31 15.55 0.84 -10.99
CA GLU A 31 15.68 0.63 -9.54
C GLU A 31 14.41 0.01 -8.91
N GLY A 32 13.45 -0.43 -9.73
CA GLY A 32 12.14 -0.85 -9.26
C GLY A 32 11.20 0.33 -9.05
N THR A 33 10.07 0.08 -8.37
CA THR A 33 9.05 1.09 -8.09
C THR A 33 8.32 0.82 -6.78
N THR A 34 7.40 1.71 -6.42
CA THR A 34 6.48 1.53 -5.30
C THR A 34 5.04 1.73 -5.75
N TYR A 35 4.15 0.89 -5.27
CA TYR A 35 2.71 1.13 -5.33
C TYR A 35 2.27 1.69 -3.98
N ASN A 36 2.06 3.00 -3.91
CA ASN A 36 1.74 3.67 -2.65
C ASN A 36 0.24 3.62 -2.39
N ALA A 37 -0.13 3.13 -1.22
CA ALA A 37 -1.49 3.15 -0.69
C ALA A 37 -1.42 3.57 0.77
N TYR A 38 -2.43 4.30 1.23
CA TYR A 38 -2.46 4.89 2.56
C TYR A 38 -3.74 4.54 3.30
N PHE A 39 -3.62 4.18 4.56
CA PHE A 39 -4.75 3.96 5.45
C PHE A 39 -4.84 5.10 6.46
N ILE A 40 -5.98 5.77 6.53
CA ILE A 40 -6.30 6.81 7.50
C ILE A 40 -7.24 6.19 8.54
N LYS A 41 -6.78 6.14 9.79
CA LYS A 41 -7.56 5.69 10.95
C LYS A 41 -8.13 6.90 11.66
N ASP A 42 -9.43 7.11 11.52
CA ASP A 42 -10.17 8.23 12.09
C ASP A 42 -11.60 7.78 12.43
N GLU A 43 -12.53 8.71 12.66
CA GLU A 43 -13.96 8.43 12.79
C GLU A 43 -14.51 7.60 11.61
N LYS A 44 -13.91 7.75 10.42
CA LYS A 44 -14.06 6.85 9.28
C LYS A 44 -12.71 6.30 8.83
N ASN A 45 -12.64 4.99 8.73
CA ASN A 45 -11.47 4.23 8.31
C ASN A 45 -11.37 4.24 6.78
N THR A 46 -10.47 5.06 6.22
CA THR A 46 -10.38 5.25 4.77
C THR A 46 -9.11 4.64 4.21
N LEU A 47 -9.25 3.83 3.15
CA LEU A 47 -8.12 3.39 2.32
C LEU A 47 -8.02 4.27 1.06
N ILE A 48 -6.88 4.92 0.87
CA ILE A 48 -6.54 5.70 -0.31
C ILE A 48 -5.65 4.86 -1.23
N ASP A 49 -6.06 4.77 -2.49
CA ASP A 49 -5.44 3.99 -3.55
C ASP A 49 -5.36 2.48 -3.26
N THR A 50 -4.80 1.74 -4.22
CA THR A 50 -4.55 0.29 -4.13
C THR A 50 -3.22 -0.04 -4.78
N VAL A 51 -2.87 -1.33 -4.79
CA VAL A 51 -1.64 -1.83 -5.43
C VAL A 51 -1.97 -2.65 -6.67
N SER A 52 -0.96 -2.91 -7.52
CA SER A 52 -1.09 -3.83 -8.64
C SER A 52 -1.63 -5.21 -8.19
N PRO A 53 -2.43 -5.92 -9.00
CA PRO A 53 -3.09 -7.17 -8.61
C PRO A 53 -2.18 -8.23 -7.97
N GLY A 54 -0.94 -8.38 -8.46
CA GLY A 54 0.04 -9.32 -7.91
C GLY A 54 0.58 -8.96 -6.52
N LYS A 55 0.25 -7.79 -6.00
CA LYS A 55 0.74 -7.27 -4.72
C LYS A 55 -0.35 -7.15 -3.65
N ALA A 56 -1.60 -7.55 -3.95
CA ALA A 56 -2.74 -7.43 -3.04
C ALA A 56 -2.49 -8.06 -1.66
N GLY A 57 -1.80 -9.21 -1.60
CA GLY A 57 -1.45 -9.85 -0.32
C GLY A 57 -0.53 -8.98 0.56
N THR A 58 0.36 -8.18 -0.03
CA THR A 58 1.22 -7.25 0.72
C THR A 58 0.40 -6.11 1.31
N LEU A 59 -0.50 -5.53 0.51
CA LEU A 59 -1.42 -4.47 0.93
C LEU A 59 -2.28 -4.95 2.10
N LEU A 60 -2.96 -6.08 1.95
CA LEU A 60 -3.79 -6.67 3.00
C LEU A 60 -2.98 -6.99 4.25
N CYS A 61 -1.79 -7.59 4.11
CA CYS A 61 -0.95 -7.92 5.27
C CYS A 61 -0.50 -6.68 6.05
N ARG A 62 -0.22 -5.55 5.37
CA ARG A 62 0.09 -4.28 6.04
C ARG A 62 -1.15 -3.63 6.66
N LEU A 63 -2.27 -3.61 5.94
CA LEU A 63 -3.54 -3.09 6.45
C LEU A 63 -3.99 -3.85 7.72
N SER A 64 -3.98 -5.18 7.68
CA SER A 64 -4.27 -6.08 8.81
C SER A 64 -3.36 -5.88 10.02
N SER A 65 -2.22 -5.19 9.88
CA SER A 65 -1.37 -4.84 11.02
C SER A 65 -1.86 -3.62 11.81
N VAL A 66 -2.86 -2.90 11.29
CA VAL A 66 -3.42 -1.66 11.88
C VAL A 66 -4.92 -1.81 12.21
N ILE A 67 -5.65 -2.55 11.39
CA ILE A 67 -7.10 -2.76 11.50
C ILE A 67 -7.53 -4.05 10.79
N GLU A 68 -8.66 -4.65 11.16
CA GLU A 68 -9.29 -5.70 10.34
C GLU A 68 -9.79 -5.10 9.01
N PRO A 69 -9.45 -5.67 7.83
CA PRO A 69 -9.81 -5.09 6.53
C PRO A 69 -11.31 -4.83 6.34
N GLU A 70 -12.17 -5.62 6.98
CA GLU A 70 -13.63 -5.48 6.93
C GLU A 70 -14.15 -4.24 7.66
N GLN A 71 -13.30 -3.54 8.42
CA GLN A 71 -13.63 -2.30 9.13
C GLN A 71 -13.27 -1.03 8.35
N VAL A 72 -12.74 -1.16 7.12
CA VAL A 72 -12.60 -0.03 6.19
C VAL A 72 -13.99 0.36 5.67
N ASP A 73 -14.29 1.66 5.69
CA ASP A 73 -15.57 2.25 5.28
C ASP A 73 -15.72 2.46 3.77
#